data_AF-A0A7V9FBT1-F1
#
_entry.id   AF-A0A7V9FBT1-F1
#
_cell.length_a   1.000
_cell.length_b   1.000
_cell.length_c   1.000
_cell.angle_alpha   90.00
_cell.angle_beta   90.00
_cell.angle_gamma   90.00
#
_symmetry.space_group_name_H-M   'P 1'
#
loop_
_entity.id
_entity.type
_entity.pdbx_description
1 polymer ?
#
loop_
_entity_poly.entity_id
_entity_poly.type
_entity_poly.pdbx_seq_one_letter_code
_entity_poly.pdbx_strand_id
1 'polypeptide(L)'
;VAVLDGDTGGSFPCLPWPPAFELRLRAADLRAQEDSYGGTMPYHFSGFTGRALPRLLREAGLVDVKLDAFTEVDRAPLDPPRERELCNWYLNSFGRRIHDYLAPRDWEQLRAYVTPESDSYLLSDPDFFQARVMFLGLGRSTPPR
;
A
#
# COMPACT_ATOMS: atom_id res chain seq x y z
N VAL A 1 -23.19 -6.57 1.23
CA VAL A 1 -21.93 -6.13 1.87
C VAL A 1 -20.92 -5.82 0.79
N ALA A 2 -20.24 -4.69 0.91
CA ALA A 2 -19.16 -4.29 0.03
C ALA A 2 -17.90 -4.03 0.87
N VAL A 3 -16.77 -4.56 0.43
CA VAL A 3 -15.45 -4.36 1.05
C VAL A 3 -14.52 -3.86 -0.03
N LEU A 4 -13.91 -2.70 0.19
CA LEU A 4 -12.85 -2.17 -0.67
C LEU A 4 -11.53 -2.33 0.07
N ASP A 5 -10.57 -2.97 -0.59
CA ASP A 5 -9.21 -3.16 -0.08
C ASP A 5 -8.19 -2.73 -1.13
N GLY A 6 -7.04 -2.22 -0.70
CA GLY A 6 -5.95 -1.82 -1.58
C GLY A 6 -4.80 -2.80 -1.54
N ASP A 7 -4.31 -3.24 -2.70
CA ASP A 7 -3.07 -4.01 -2.76
C ASP A 7 -1.87 -3.07 -2.63
N THR A 8 -1.43 -2.88 -1.39
CA THR A 8 -0.21 -2.12 -1.10
C THR A 8 1.07 -2.93 -1.30
N GLY A 9 0.98 -4.26 -1.46
CA GLY A 9 2.14 -5.14 -1.62
C GLY A 9 2.63 -5.28 -3.07
N GLY A 10 1.71 -5.23 -4.05
CA GLY A 10 2.05 -5.20 -5.48
C GLY A 10 2.32 -3.79 -6.02
N SER A 11 1.73 -2.78 -5.39
CA SER A 11 1.71 -1.39 -5.84
C SER A 11 2.82 -0.58 -5.16
N PHE A 12 4.07 -0.80 -5.54
CA PHE A 12 5.13 0.12 -5.13
C PHE A 12 5.22 1.29 -6.13
N PRO A 13 5.22 2.53 -5.64
CA PRO A 13 5.37 3.72 -6.48
C PRO A 13 6.64 3.67 -7.33
N CYS A 14 6.46 3.95 -8.61
CA CYS A 14 7.53 4.13 -9.58
C CYS A 14 8.02 5.57 -9.52
N LEU A 15 8.68 5.90 -8.41
CA LEU A 15 9.48 7.13 -8.36
C LEU A 15 10.82 6.87 -9.04
N PRO A 16 11.55 7.93 -9.42
CA PRO A 16 12.95 7.84 -9.85
C PRO A 16 13.88 7.49 -8.67
N TRP A 17 13.45 6.57 -7.79
CA TRP A 17 14.30 6.00 -6.76
C TRP A 17 15.54 5.40 -7.41
N PRO A 18 16.71 5.47 -6.76
CA PRO A 18 17.79 4.56 -7.09
C PRO A 18 17.29 3.10 -6.95
N PRO A 19 17.47 2.20 -7.93
CA PRO A 19 16.89 0.86 -7.89
C PRO A 19 17.26 0.06 -6.63
N ALA A 20 18.50 0.22 -6.16
CA ALA A 20 18.94 -0.43 -4.92
C ALA A 20 18.22 0.09 -3.68
N PHE A 21 17.81 1.37 -3.67
CA PHE A 21 17.04 1.96 -2.58
C PHE A 21 15.61 1.40 -2.55
N GLU A 22 14.93 1.33 -3.70
CA GLU A 22 13.60 0.72 -3.80
C GLU A 22 13.61 -0.73 -3.29
N LEU A 23 14.59 -1.54 -3.68
CA LEU A 23 14.70 -2.93 -3.22
C LEU A 23 14.84 -3.03 -1.69
N ARG A 24 15.56 -2.08 -1.05
CA ARG A 24 15.68 -2.03 0.41
C ARG A 24 14.36 -1.63 1.08
N LEU A 25 13.62 -0.67 0.52
CA LEU A 25 12.30 -0.31 1.01
C LEU A 25 11.32 -1.48 0.92
N ARG A 26 11.30 -2.19 -0.21
CA ARG A 26 10.47 -3.40 -0.40
C ARG A 26 10.84 -4.52 0.56
N ALA A 27 12.14 -4.77 0.76
CA ALA A 27 12.59 -5.79 1.71
C ALA A 27 12.18 -5.43 3.16
N ALA A 28 12.31 -4.16 3.55
CA ALA A 28 11.86 -3.68 4.85
C ALA A 28 10.35 -3.80 5.04
N ASP A 29 9.55 -3.44 4.04
CA ASP A 29 8.09 -3.58 4.09
C ASP A 29 7.63 -5.04 4.15
N LEU A 30 8.22 -5.93 3.35
CA LEU A 30 7.93 -7.36 3.41
C LEU A 30 8.25 -7.95 4.79
N ARG A 31 9.41 -7.60 5.36
CA ARG A 31 9.81 -8.04 6.69
C ARG A 31 8.90 -7.47 7.78
N ALA A 32 8.57 -6.18 7.70
CA ALA A 32 7.65 -5.55 8.65
C ALA A 32 6.26 -6.20 8.61
N GLN A 33 5.77 -6.55 7.43
CA GLN A 33 4.52 -7.27 7.27
C GLN A 33 4.60 -8.71 7.80
N GLU A 34 5.72 -9.40 7.62
CA GLU A 34 5.95 -10.75 8.15
C GLU A 34 6.01 -10.76 9.69
N ASP A 35 6.72 -9.81 10.29
CA ASP A 35 6.84 -9.67 11.74
C ASP A 35 5.53 -9.18 12.38
N SER A 36 4.84 -8.22 11.76
CA SER A 36 3.51 -7.77 12.20
C SER A 36 2.46 -8.88 12.08
N TYR A 37 2.68 -9.83 11.17
CA TYR A 37 1.86 -11.03 11.05
C TYR A 37 2.12 -12.00 12.22
N GLY A 38 3.36 -12.09 12.73
CA GLY A 38 3.70 -12.61 14.06
C GLY A 38 3.13 -13.99 14.44
N GLY A 39 2.65 -14.77 13.46
CA GLY A 39 2.03 -16.10 13.64
C GLY A 39 0.78 -16.17 14.53
N THR A 40 0.15 -15.06 14.95
CA THR A 40 -0.81 -15.08 16.09
C THR A 40 -2.15 -14.35 15.88
N MET A 41 -2.41 -13.76 14.71
CA MET A 41 -3.76 -13.28 14.35
C MET A 41 -4.45 -14.24 13.37
N PRO A 42 -5.76 -14.49 13.48
CA PRO A 42 -6.50 -15.36 12.56
C PRO A 42 -6.67 -14.78 11.13
N TYR A 43 -6.10 -13.60 10.81
CA TYR A 43 -6.27 -12.92 9.53
C TYR A 43 -4.93 -12.48 8.89
N HIS A 44 -4.95 -12.25 7.57
CA HIS A 44 -3.83 -12.43 6.65
C HIS A 44 -2.93 -11.19 6.42
N PHE A 45 -1.68 -11.46 6.01
CA PHE A 45 -0.68 -10.52 5.47
C PHE A 45 -1.31 -9.55 4.45
N SER A 46 -1.03 -8.25 4.53
CA SER A 46 -1.80 -7.22 3.79
C SER A 46 -1.75 -7.40 2.26
N GLY A 47 -0.61 -7.82 1.69
CA GLY A 47 -0.49 -8.21 0.27
C GLY A 47 -1.21 -9.51 -0.13
N PHE A 48 -1.81 -10.24 0.83
CA PHE A 48 -2.62 -11.44 0.61
C PHE A 48 -4.10 -11.23 0.96
N THR A 49 -4.51 -10.12 1.59
CA THR A 49 -5.92 -9.87 1.90
C THR A 49 -6.77 -9.91 0.64
N GLY A 50 -6.34 -9.25 -0.44
CA GLY A 50 -6.99 -9.34 -1.76
C GLY A 50 -7.18 -10.78 -2.27
N ARG A 51 -6.21 -11.67 -2.02
CA ARG A 51 -6.31 -13.11 -2.38
C ARG A 51 -7.31 -13.86 -1.51
N ALA A 52 -7.45 -13.46 -0.26
CA ALA A 52 -8.35 -14.08 0.71
C ALA A 52 -9.77 -13.49 0.68
N LEU A 53 -9.99 -12.30 0.13
CA LEU A 53 -11.26 -11.58 0.14
C LEU A 53 -12.46 -12.46 -0.27
N PRO A 54 -12.44 -13.21 -1.39
CA PRO A 54 -13.57 -14.06 -1.75
C PRO A 54 -13.87 -15.15 -0.71
N ARG A 55 -12.83 -15.73 -0.10
CA ARG A 55 -12.97 -16.75 0.96
C ARG A 55 -13.55 -16.12 2.23
N LEU A 56 -12.99 -14.99 2.67
CA LEU A 56 -13.42 -14.27 3.87
C LEU A 56 -14.89 -13.84 3.78
N LEU A 57 -15.34 -13.36 2.61
CA LEU A 57 -16.74 -12.99 2.39
C LEU A 57 -17.68 -14.19 2.52
N ARG A 58 -17.29 -15.37 2.01
CA ARG A 58 -18.07 -16.60 2.16
C ARG A 58 -18.09 -17.10 3.60
N GLU A 59 -16.96 -17.05 4.31
CA GLU A 59 -16.88 -17.41 5.74
C GLU A 59 -17.76 -16.51 6.61
N ALA A 60 -17.96 -15.26 6.20
CA ALA A 60 -18.93 -14.34 6.80
C ALA A 60 -20.40 -14.64 6.43
N GLY A 61 -20.69 -15.73 5.71
CA GLY A 61 -22.04 -16.14 5.33
C GLY A 61 -22.61 -15.42 4.11
N LEU A 62 -21.79 -14.70 3.34
CA LEU A 62 -22.25 -14.03 2.14
C LEU A 62 -22.29 -14.99 0.94
N VAL A 63 -23.31 -14.80 0.10
CA VAL A 63 -23.50 -15.54 -1.17
C VAL A 63 -23.30 -14.60 -2.36
N ASP A 64 -23.24 -15.16 -3.58
CA ASP A 64 -23.00 -14.42 -4.83
C ASP A 64 -21.75 -13.53 -4.79
N VAL A 65 -20.67 -14.05 -4.20
CA VAL A 65 -19.43 -13.28 -4.00
C VAL A 65 -18.77 -12.93 -5.33
N LYS A 66 -18.54 -11.64 -5.56
CA LYS A 66 -17.80 -11.08 -6.70
C LYS A 66 -16.57 -10.34 -6.22
N LEU A 67 -15.54 -10.35 -7.04
CA LEU A 67 -14.30 -9.60 -6.82
C LEU A 67 -13.97 -8.85 -8.10
N ASP A 68 -13.98 -7.52 -8.03
CA ASP A 68 -13.59 -6.65 -9.12
C ASP A 68 -12.27 -5.96 -8.78
N ALA A 69 -11.41 -5.76 -9.78
CA ALA A 69 -10.15 -5.06 -9.63
C ALA A 69 -10.19 -3.73 -10.39
N PHE A 70 -9.71 -2.66 -9.76
CA PHE A 70 -9.63 -1.33 -10.32
C PHE A 70 -8.19 -0.81 -10.17
N THR A 71 -7.73 -0.04 -11.14
CA THR A 71 -6.41 0.60 -11.08
C THR A 71 -6.58 2.09 -10.86
N GLU A 72 -5.85 2.63 -9.91
CA GLU A 72 -5.67 4.06 -9.72
C GLU A 72 -4.24 4.42 -10.14
N VAL A 73 -4.08 5.45 -10.97
CA VAL A 73 -2.78 5.89 -11.47
C VAL A 73 -2.61 7.36 -11.19
N ASP A 74 -1.67 7.68 -10.31
CA ASP A 74 -1.19 9.03 -10.07
C ASP A 74 -0.03 9.31 -11.05
N ARG A 75 -0.01 10.51 -11.64
CA ARG A 75 1.09 11.00 -12.50
C ARG A 75 1.39 12.45 -12.18
N ALA A 76 2.64 12.86 -12.34
CA ALA A 76 2.97 14.28 -12.26
C ALA A 76 2.31 15.10 -13.39
N PRO A 77 1.99 16.39 -13.14
CA PRO A 77 2.02 17.03 -11.83
C PRO A 77 0.87 16.53 -10.95
N LEU A 78 1.18 16.24 -9.68
CA LEU A 78 0.16 15.89 -8.69
C LEU A 78 -0.67 17.12 -8.31
N ASP A 79 -1.96 16.92 -8.02
CA ASP A 79 -2.71 17.95 -7.33
C ASP A 79 -2.18 18.12 -5.88
N PRO A 80 -2.17 19.35 -5.33
CA PRO A 80 -1.57 19.59 -4.02
C PRO A 80 -2.17 18.75 -2.87
N PRO A 81 -3.50 18.49 -2.82
CA PRO A 81 -4.05 17.54 -1.85
C PRO A 81 -3.47 16.13 -1.96
N ARG A 82 -3.38 15.58 -3.16
CA ARG A 82 -2.86 14.23 -3.43
C ARG A 82 -1.38 14.11 -3.09
N GLU A 83 -0.61 15.12 -3.45
CA GLU A 83 0.81 15.24 -3.10
C GLU A 83 1.03 15.19 -1.59
N ARG A 84 0.28 16.00 -0.82
CA ARG A 84 0.34 15.99 0.66
C ARG A 84 -0.06 14.63 1.23
N GLU A 85 -1.06 13.98 0.65
CA GLU A 85 -1.48 12.64 1.07
C GLU A 85 -0.35 11.62 0.90
N LEU A 86 0.36 11.66 -0.24
CA LEU A 86 1.50 10.79 -0.51
C LEU A 86 2.67 11.07 0.45
N CYS A 87 3.07 12.33 0.63
CA CYS A 87 4.08 12.71 1.63
C CYS A 87 3.73 12.14 3.01
N ASN A 88 2.49 12.36 3.44
CA ASN A 88 2.00 11.89 4.73
C ASN A 88 2.00 10.36 4.82
N TRP A 89 1.62 9.66 3.75
CA TRP A 89 1.63 8.20 3.70
C TRP A 89 3.04 7.64 3.87
N TYR A 90 4.04 8.15 3.13
CA TYR A 90 5.43 7.70 3.24
C TYR A 90 6.03 7.98 4.61
N LEU A 91 5.78 9.15 5.19
CA LEU A 91 6.37 9.55 6.47
C LEU A 91 5.66 8.95 7.68
N ASN A 92 4.38 8.57 7.53
CA ASN A 92 3.57 8.03 8.61
C ASN A 92 3.19 6.57 8.36
N SER A 93 2.07 6.29 7.71
CA SER A 93 1.50 4.93 7.67
C SER A 93 2.47 3.87 7.12
N PHE A 94 3.16 4.18 6.04
CA PHE A 94 4.19 3.31 5.46
C PHE A 94 5.50 3.43 6.23
N GLY A 95 5.98 4.66 6.44
CA GLY A 95 7.27 4.91 7.09
C GLY A 95 7.39 4.32 8.49
N ARG A 96 6.36 4.52 9.35
CA ARG A 96 6.31 3.94 10.70
C ARG A 96 6.34 2.42 10.69
N ARG A 97 5.74 1.78 9.69
CA ARG A 97 5.72 0.32 9.56
C ARG A 97 7.12 -0.23 9.30
N ILE A 98 7.87 0.44 8.42
CA ILE A 98 9.17 -0.05 7.97
C ILE A 98 10.35 0.55 8.74
N HIS A 99 10.11 1.54 9.59
CA HIS A 99 11.14 2.32 10.28
C HIS A 99 12.17 1.43 10.99
N ASP A 100 11.70 0.46 11.77
CA ASP A 100 12.57 -0.42 12.56
C ASP A 100 13.29 -1.48 11.70
N TYR A 101 12.93 -1.57 10.43
CA TYR A 101 13.47 -2.51 9.44
C TYR A 101 14.39 -1.85 8.41
N LEU A 102 14.50 -0.52 8.44
CA LEU A 102 15.39 0.26 7.59
C LEU A 102 16.65 0.67 8.34
N ALA A 103 17.76 0.75 7.61
CA ALA A 103 18.95 1.40 8.14
C ALA A 103 18.67 2.90 8.32
N PRO A 104 19.27 3.57 9.33
CA PRO A 104 19.05 5.01 9.56
C PRO A 104 19.29 5.88 8.32
N ARG A 105 20.33 5.57 7.53
CA ARG A 105 20.62 6.25 6.27
C ARG A 105 19.50 6.14 5.23
N ASP A 106 18.83 4.98 5.18
CA ASP A 106 17.77 4.73 4.21
C ASP A 106 16.47 5.43 4.65
N TRP A 107 16.26 5.58 5.96
CA TRP A 107 15.18 6.41 6.51
C TRP A 107 15.39 7.90 6.19
N GLU A 108 16.60 8.43 6.40
CA GLU A 108 16.94 9.81 6.04
C GLU A 108 16.77 10.06 4.54
N GLN A 109 17.19 9.10 3.71
CA GLN A 109 17.01 9.16 2.26
C GLN A 109 15.52 9.15 1.86
N LEU A 110 14.70 8.27 2.46
CA LEU A 110 13.24 8.27 2.24
C LEU A 110 12.65 9.64 2.57
N ARG A 111 13.00 10.20 3.73
CA ARG A 111 12.53 11.51 4.17
C ARG A 111 12.88 12.60 3.17
N ALA A 112 14.13 12.67 2.71
CA ALA A 112 14.56 13.66 1.72
C ALA A 112 13.72 13.58 0.44
N TYR A 113 13.49 12.38 -0.06
CA TYR A 113 12.74 12.18 -1.31
C TYR A 113 11.25 12.54 -1.24
N VAL A 114 10.65 12.65 -0.06
CA VAL A 114 9.20 12.93 0.11
C VAL A 114 8.93 14.20 0.92
N THR A 115 9.94 15.01 1.20
CA THR A 115 9.80 16.32 1.85
C THR A 115 9.88 17.42 0.79
N PRO A 116 8.83 18.22 0.57
CA PRO A 116 8.79 19.24 -0.48
C PRO A 116 9.94 20.25 -0.44
N GLU A 117 10.44 20.58 0.75
CA GLU A 117 11.53 21.53 0.94
C GLU A 117 12.92 20.92 0.68
N SER A 118 13.01 19.62 0.37
CA SER A 118 14.28 18.96 0.08
C SER A 118 14.71 19.15 -1.37
N ASP A 119 15.99 19.41 -1.60
CA ASP A 119 16.59 19.43 -2.94
C ASP A 119 16.44 18.09 -3.69
N SER A 120 16.14 17.00 -2.99
CA SER A 120 15.93 15.67 -3.57
C SER A 120 14.45 15.30 -3.70
N TYR A 121 13.51 16.24 -3.55
CA TYR A 121 12.08 15.92 -3.54
C TYR A 121 11.57 15.30 -4.85
N LEU A 122 11.14 14.03 -4.80
CA LEU A 122 10.83 13.22 -5.99
C LEU A 122 9.35 13.24 -6.41
N LEU A 123 8.41 13.61 -5.55
CA LEU A 123 6.98 13.64 -5.94
C LEU A 123 6.66 14.77 -6.94
N SER A 124 7.56 15.75 -7.06
CA SER A 124 7.49 16.81 -8.08
C SER A 124 8.20 16.46 -9.39
N ASP A 125 8.83 15.29 -9.48
CA ASP A 125 9.52 14.86 -10.70
C ASP A 125 8.52 14.72 -11.85
N PRO A 126 8.79 15.29 -13.05
CA PRO A 126 7.87 15.23 -14.18
C PRO A 126 7.59 13.81 -14.68
N ASP A 127 8.47 12.85 -14.39
CA ASP A 127 8.34 11.44 -14.74
C ASP A 127 7.71 10.59 -13.62
N PHE A 128 7.31 11.20 -12.49
CA PHE A 128 6.66 10.48 -11.41
C PHE A 128 5.35 9.83 -11.88
N PHE A 129 5.20 8.55 -11.54
CA PHE A 129 3.90 7.89 -11.52
C PHE A 129 3.81 6.84 -10.39
N GLN A 130 2.59 6.61 -9.93
CA GLN A 130 2.28 5.55 -8.99
C GLN A 130 1.02 4.85 -9.45
N ALA A 131 1.09 3.54 -9.65
CA ALA A 131 -0.07 2.71 -9.92
C ALA A 131 -0.45 1.93 -8.66
N ARG A 132 -1.74 1.92 -8.33
CA ARG A 132 -2.32 1.12 -7.25
C ARG A 132 -3.42 0.23 -7.80
N VAL A 133 -3.44 -1.03 -7.37
CA VAL A 133 -4.56 -1.94 -7.61
C VAL A 133 -5.45 -1.95 -6.37
N MET A 134 -6.73 -1.69 -6.58
CA MET A 134 -7.79 -1.76 -5.58
C MET A 134 -8.68 -2.96 -5.91
N PHE A 135 -9.08 -3.71 -4.89
CA PHE A 135 -10.01 -4.82 -5.00
C PHE A 135 -11.33 -4.48 -4.31
N LEU A 136 -12.44 -4.60 -5.04
CA LEU A 136 -13.79 -4.49 -4.51
C LEU A 136 -14.41 -5.88 -4.39
N GLY A 137 -14.56 -6.36 -3.15
CA GLY A 137 -15.30 -7.56 -2.84
C GLY A 137 -16.77 -7.24 -2.56
N LEU A 138 -17.69 -7.88 -3.28
CA LEU A 138 -19.14 -7.75 -3.09
C LEU A 138 -19.73 -9.09 -2.68
N GLY A 139 -20.69 -9.09 -1.76
CA GLY A 139 -21.47 -10.29 -1.40
C GLY A 139 -22.86 -9.93 -0.89
N ARG A 140 -23.82 -10.84 -1.08
CA ARG A 140 -25.21 -10.68 -0.61
C ARG A 140 -25.39 -11.40 0.71
N SER A 141 -26.00 -10.74 1.68
CA SER A 141 -26.50 -11.41 2.87
C SER A 141 -27.82 -12.10 2.50
N THR A 142 -27.95 -13.39 2.81
CA THR A 142 -29.27 -14.02 2.84
C THR A 142 -30.11 -13.42 3.98
N PRO A 143 -31.39 -13.10 3.75
CA PRO A 143 -32.26 -12.67 4.84
C PRO A 143 -32.33 -13.77 5.92
N PRO A 144 -32.42 -13.40 7.21
CA PRO A 144 -32.64 -14.38 8.26
C PRO A 144 -33.93 -15.14 7.96
N ARG A 145 -33.87 -16.47 8.07
CA ARG A 145 -35.05 -17.35 7.98
C ARG A 145 -35.93 -17.22 9.20
#